data_AF-A0A835PIW9-F1
#
_entry.id   AF-A0A835PIW9-F1
#
_cell.length_a   1.000
_cell.length_b   1.000
_cell.length_c   1.000
_cell.angle_alpha   90.00
_cell.angle_beta   90.00
_cell.angle_gamma   90.00
#
_symmetry.space_group_name_H-M   'P 1'
#
loop_
_entity.id
_entity.type
_entity.pdbx_description
1 polymer ?
#
loop_
_entity_poly.entity_id
_entity_poly.type
_entity_poly.pdbx_seq_one_letter_code
_entity_poly.pdbx_strand_id
1 'polypeptide(L)'
;MDGFPSDPLTLAEGGLAVDSYLLQRVSSLFSRLKHRIASGEADSDLPSVGAFLRRGFHSHRAEGGGDWIEEAAFAMHECVERAYTAVDDLESLDLAAEKEYVEFSGEQITIPRGYSEVPRFLAATLPPCTIRLRRTVSRIEWDEEPVRLHFDDGSVELADHAIVTVSLGVLKAGIQSDAGLSFSPVLPEAKREAIRRLGFGLVTKLFMELEDKDGEKPPFPFLRMAFNPGRHVASIPRWMRRTESISPIYGGSRLLLAWFVGREAAEVEKMNDDEIISGVQATLVGLLPSAGGVAHGADRWRIARVRKSGWGTDPFFLGSYSYVAVGSSGDDQDALAVPLPSLRILFAGEATHRTRYATTHGAYLSGVREADRLLRYYNLYGGLEK
;
A
#
# COMPACT_ATOMS: atom_id res chain seq x y z
N MET A 1 10.04 -9.10 12.43
CA MET A 1 8.75 -9.10 13.15
C MET A 1 8.26 -10.54 13.16
N ASP A 2 7.85 -11.07 14.30
CA ASP A 2 7.47 -12.48 14.41
C ASP A 2 5.99 -12.69 14.00
N GLY A 3 5.55 -11.99 12.93
CA GLY A 3 4.15 -11.88 12.56
C GLY A 3 3.36 -10.95 13.49
N PHE A 4 2.10 -10.68 13.13
CA PHE A 4 1.16 -10.05 14.07
C PHE A 4 0.78 -11.06 15.16
N PRO A 5 0.49 -10.62 16.41
CA PRO A 5 0.00 -11.52 17.46
C PRO A 5 -1.24 -12.33 17.00
N SER A 6 -1.36 -13.59 17.41
CA SER A 6 -2.40 -14.51 16.92
C SER A 6 -3.80 -14.29 17.51
N ASP A 7 -3.91 -13.60 18.64
CA ASP A 7 -5.17 -13.42 19.38
C ASP A 7 -5.56 -11.93 19.46
N PRO A 8 -6.27 -11.40 18.46
CA PRO A 8 -6.71 -10.01 18.50
C PRO A 8 -7.85 -9.77 19.49
N LEU A 9 -7.76 -8.69 20.24
CA LEU A 9 -8.87 -8.12 20.99
C LEU A 9 -9.68 -7.20 20.06
N THR A 10 -10.91 -7.59 19.72
CA THR A 10 -11.78 -6.76 18.87
C THR A 10 -12.80 -6.01 19.72
N LEU A 11 -12.73 -4.67 19.67
CA LEU A 11 -13.63 -3.80 20.41
C LEU A 11 -14.45 -2.94 19.46
N ALA A 12 -15.75 -2.86 19.73
CA ALA A 12 -16.64 -1.92 19.11
C ALA A 12 -16.65 -0.58 19.84
N GLU A 13 -16.98 0.47 19.10
CA GLU A 13 -17.18 1.81 19.62
C GLU A 13 -18.09 1.81 20.86
N GLY A 14 -17.61 2.38 21.97
CA GLY A 14 -18.26 2.30 23.28
C GLY A 14 -17.71 1.20 24.20
N GLY A 15 -16.70 0.44 23.78
CA GLY A 15 -15.97 -0.51 24.62
C GLY A 15 -16.58 -1.90 24.73
N LEU A 16 -17.48 -2.25 23.82
CA LEU A 16 -18.10 -3.57 23.79
C LEU A 16 -17.18 -4.55 23.06
N ALA A 17 -16.83 -5.66 23.70
CA ALA A 17 -16.15 -6.75 23.03
C ALA A 17 -17.07 -7.34 21.95
N VAL A 18 -16.54 -7.51 20.74
CA VAL A 18 -17.31 -8.10 19.64
C VAL A 18 -17.30 -9.62 19.78
N ASP A 19 -18.47 -10.23 19.62
CA ASP A 19 -18.63 -11.68 19.71
C ASP A 19 -17.75 -12.43 18.68
N SER A 20 -17.03 -13.44 19.17
CA SER A 20 -16.10 -14.23 18.36
C SER A 20 -16.79 -15.02 17.24
N TYR A 21 -18.02 -15.49 17.47
CA TYR A 21 -18.77 -16.24 16.47
C TYR A 21 -19.24 -15.32 15.33
N LEU A 22 -19.68 -14.10 15.64
CA LEU A 22 -19.95 -13.06 14.65
C LEU A 22 -18.72 -12.74 13.81
N LEU A 23 -17.56 -12.50 14.45
CA LEU A 23 -16.30 -12.22 13.73
C LEU A 23 -15.91 -13.36 12.80
N GLN A 24 -16.00 -14.61 13.26
CA GLN A 24 -15.68 -15.77 12.45
C GLN A 24 -16.64 -15.91 11.26
N ARG A 25 -17.94 -15.67 11.46
CA ARG A 25 -18.94 -15.71 10.40
C ARG A 25 -18.67 -14.66 9.31
N VAL A 26 -18.43 -13.41 9.72
CA VAL A 26 -18.13 -12.29 8.80
C VAL A 26 -16.81 -12.54 8.07
N SER A 27 -15.76 -12.97 8.77
CA SER A 27 -14.48 -13.32 8.16
C SER A 27 -14.65 -14.43 7.13
N SER A 28 -15.40 -15.48 7.47
CA SER A 28 -15.66 -16.60 6.55
C SER A 28 -16.43 -16.16 5.31
N LEU A 29 -17.40 -15.25 5.46
CA LEU A 29 -18.12 -14.67 4.34
C LEU A 29 -17.18 -13.85 3.45
N PHE A 30 -16.38 -12.95 4.01
CA PHE A 30 -15.45 -12.11 3.27
C PHE A 30 -14.42 -12.96 2.50
N SER A 31 -13.82 -13.96 3.15
CA SER A 31 -12.89 -14.89 2.52
C SER A 31 -13.52 -15.67 1.37
N ARG A 32 -14.78 -16.14 1.51
CA ARG A 32 -15.50 -16.79 0.41
C ARG A 32 -15.72 -15.83 -0.76
N LEU A 33 -16.08 -14.58 -0.50
CA LEU A 33 -16.27 -13.58 -1.56
C LEU A 33 -14.96 -13.27 -2.28
N LYS A 34 -13.85 -13.01 -1.57
CA LYS A 34 -12.52 -12.83 -2.18
C LYS A 34 -12.09 -14.05 -2.99
N HIS A 35 -12.34 -15.27 -2.49
CA HIS A 35 -12.04 -16.49 -3.24
C HIS A 35 -12.82 -16.57 -4.57
N ARG A 36 -14.09 -16.15 -4.59
CA ARG A 36 -14.88 -16.07 -5.83
C ARG A 36 -14.30 -15.07 -6.83
N ILE A 37 -13.74 -13.94 -6.36
CA ILE A 37 -13.03 -13.00 -7.25
C ILE A 37 -11.79 -13.69 -7.85
N ALA A 38 -10.94 -14.27 -7.00
CA ALA A 38 -9.69 -14.90 -7.44
C ALA A 38 -9.89 -16.13 -8.34
N SER A 39 -10.99 -16.87 -8.18
CA SER A 39 -11.36 -18.03 -9.01
C SER A 39 -12.09 -17.65 -10.29
N GLY A 40 -12.45 -16.38 -10.49
CA GLY A 40 -13.24 -15.93 -11.63
C GLY A 40 -14.74 -16.27 -11.55
N GLU A 41 -15.24 -16.65 -10.38
CA GLU A 41 -16.66 -16.93 -10.08
C GLU A 41 -17.43 -15.68 -9.58
N ALA A 42 -16.80 -14.51 -9.63
CA ALA A 42 -17.45 -13.24 -9.34
C ALA A 42 -18.43 -12.87 -10.46
N ASP A 43 -19.47 -12.12 -10.09
CA ASP A 43 -20.50 -11.68 -11.03
C ASP A 43 -19.90 -10.63 -11.99
N SER A 44 -19.86 -10.94 -13.29
CA SER A 44 -19.22 -10.12 -14.31
C SER A 44 -19.91 -8.77 -14.55
N ASP A 45 -21.14 -8.61 -14.06
CA ASP A 45 -21.94 -7.41 -14.30
C ASP A 45 -21.59 -6.25 -13.35
N LEU A 46 -20.72 -6.48 -12.36
CA LEU A 46 -20.30 -5.45 -11.41
C LEU A 46 -18.93 -4.85 -11.79
N PRO A 47 -18.78 -3.52 -11.67
CA PRO A 47 -17.55 -2.85 -12.12
C PRO A 47 -16.38 -2.97 -11.14
N SER A 48 -16.66 -3.13 -9.84
CA SER A 48 -15.66 -2.96 -8.79
C SER A 48 -15.66 -4.10 -7.78
N VAL A 49 -14.53 -4.31 -7.13
CA VAL A 49 -14.38 -5.22 -5.99
C VAL A 49 -15.31 -4.79 -4.85
N GLY A 50 -15.40 -3.48 -4.57
CA GLY A 50 -16.30 -2.92 -3.55
C GLY A 50 -17.76 -3.29 -3.79
N ALA A 51 -18.28 -3.06 -4.99
CA ALA A 51 -19.67 -3.36 -5.34
C ALA A 51 -19.97 -4.85 -5.20
N PHE A 52 -19.05 -5.73 -5.61
CA PHE A 52 -19.20 -7.17 -5.48
C PHE A 52 -19.24 -7.61 -4.02
N LEU A 53 -18.28 -7.16 -3.20
CA LEU A 53 -18.21 -7.49 -1.77
C LEU A 53 -19.48 -7.02 -1.04
N ARG A 54 -19.91 -5.78 -1.29
CA ARG A 54 -21.10 -5.18 -0.66
C ARG A 54 -22.39 -5.87 -1.07
N ARG A 55 -22.57 -6.20 -2.36
CA ARG A 55 -23.74 -6.98 -2.80
C ARG A 55 -23.79 -8.36 -2.14
N GLY A 56 -22.64 -9.04 -2.06
CA GLY A 56 -22.53 -10.34 -1.38
C GLY A 56 -22.90 -10.25 0.11
N PHE A 57 -22.41 -9.21 0.79
CA PHE A 57 -22.72 -8.94 2.18
C PHE A 57 -24.21 -8.65 2.43
N HIS A 58 -24.82 -7.76 1.63
CA HIS A 58 -26.23 -7.42 1.78
C HIS A 58 -27.16 -8.60 1.46
N SER A 59 -26.79 -9.44 0.49
CA SER A 59 -27.55 -10.66 0.16
C SER A 59 -27.55 -11.65 1.32
N HIS A 60 -26.42 -11.79 2.03
CA HIS A 60 -26.34 -12.63 3.23
C HIS A 60 -27.15 -12.05 4.41
N ARG A 61 -27.12 -10.72 4.58
CA ARG A 61 -27.81 -10.02 5.68
C ARG A 61 -29.33 -9.99 5.53
N ALA A 62 -29.88 -10.05 4.31
CA ALA A 62 -31.32 -10.12 4.08
C ALA A 62 -32.00 -11.35 4.74
N GLU A 63 -31.20 -12.35 5.14
CA GLU A 63 -31.65 -13.56 5.83
C GLU A 63 -31.69 -13.41 7.38
N GLY A 64 -31.18 -12.31 7.94
CA GLY A 64 -31.18 -12.05 9.39
C GLY A 64 -30.97 -10.58 9.71
N GLY A 65 -32.05 -9.85 10.03
CA GLY A 65 -32.08 -8.38 10.23
C GLY A 65 -30.85 -7.85 10.99
N GLY A 66 -30.08 -6.98 10.35
CA GLY A 66 -28.68 -6.83 10.78
C GLY A 66 -28.39 -5.78 11.85
N ASP A 67 -27.44 -6.17 12.68
CA ASP A 67 -26.76 -5.37 13.70
C ASP A 67 -25.68 -4.48 13.06
N TRP A 68 -25.52 -3.25 13.56
CA TRP A 68 -24.46 -2.35 13.11
C TRP A 68 -23.06 -2.90 13.43
N ILE A 69 -22.94 -3.79 14.42
CA ILE A 69 -21.69 -4.47 14.75
C ILE A 69 -21.25 -5.39 13.61
N GLU A 70 -22.19 -6.07 12.94
CA GLU A 70 -21.89 -6.92 11.78
C GLU A 70 -21.42 -6.08 10.58
N GLU A 71 -22.07 -4.94 10.35
CA GLU A 71 -21.66 -3.94 9.34
C GLU A 71 -20.24 -3.41 9.62
N ALA A 72 -19.95 -3.08 10.88
CA ALA A 72 -18.64 -2.61 11.30
C ALA A 72 -17.57 -3.71 11.15
N ALA A 73 -17.88 -4.95 11.51
CA ALA A 73 -16.99 -6.09 11.33
C ALA A 73 -16.67 -6.33 9.85
N PHE A 74 -17.65 -6.17 8.95
CA PHE A 74 -17.40 -6.28 7.51
C PHE A 74 -16.51 -5.13 7.01
N ALA A 75 -16.78 -3.90 7.45
CA ALA A 75 -15.96 -2.73 7.10
C ALA A 75 -14.50 -2.83 7.58
N MET A 76 -14.23 -3.55 8.67
CA MET A 76 -12.86 -3.86 9.10
C MET A 76 -12.12 -4.69 8.04
N HIS A 77 -12.76 -5.73 7.48
CA HIS A 77 -12.16 -6.53 6.41
C HIS A 77 -11.93 -5.71 5.14
N GLU A 78 -12.83 -4.78 4.82
CA GLU A 78 -12.59 -3.83 3.73
C GLU A 78 -11.40 -2.91 3.99
N CYS A 79 -11.19 -2.47 5.24
CA CYS A 79 -10.01 -1.67 5.60
C CYS A 79 -8.72 -2.48 5.45
N VAL A 80 -8.73 -3.77 5.77
CA VAL A 80 -7.60 -4.67 5.53
C VAL A 80 -7.33 -4.80 4.03
N GLU A 81 -8.38 -5.01 3.23
CA GLU A 81 -8.26 -5.13 1.77
C GLU A 81 -7.72 -3.84 1.12
N ARG A 82 -8.19 -2.67 1.58
CA ARG A 82 -7.63 -1.36 1.18
C ARG A 82 -6.14 -1.27 1.52
N ALA A 83 -5.72 -1.79 2.67
CA ALA A 83 -4.31 -1.77 3.07
C ALA A 83 -3.42 -2.71 2.23
N TYR A 84 -3.98 -3.77 1.65
CA TYR A 84 -3.28 -4.64 0.69
C TYR A 84 -3.16 -4.03 -0.71
N THR A 85 -4.21 -3.34 -1.15
CA THR A 85 -4.34 -2.82 -2.52
C THR A 85 -3.96 -1.34 -2.67
N ALA A 86 -3.73 -0.64 -1.55
CA ALA A 86 -3.54 0.81 -1.43
C ALA A 86 -4.68 1.70 -1.96
N VAL A 87 -5.82 1.11 -2.31
CA VAL A 87 -6.94 1.87 -2.87
C VAL A 87 -7.67 2.66 -1.77
N ASP A 88 -8.03 3.91 -2.06
CA ASP A 88 -8.80 4.75 -1.11
C ASP A 88 -10.17 4.13 -0.81
N ASP A 89 -10.83 3.62 -1.85
CA ASP A 89 -12.13 2.98 -1.78
C ASP A 89 -12.17 1.76 -2.71
N LEU A 90 -12.70 0.63 -2.23
CA LEU A 90 -12.77 -0.61 -3.02
C LEU A 90 -13.70 -0.46 -4.23
N GLU A 91 -14.57 0.56 -4.25
CA GLU A 91 -15.35 0.93 -5.43
C GLU A 91 -14.49 1.42 -6.60
N SER A 92 -13.24 1.81 -6.35
CA SER A 92 -12.29 2.20 -7.38
C SER A 92 -11.38 1.06 -7.85
N LEU A 93 -11.45 -0.12 -7.22
CA LEU A 93 -10.65 -1.28 -7.60
C LEU A 93 -11.41 -2.14 -8.62
N ASP A 94 -10.85 -2.33 -9.80
CA ASP A 94 -11.49 -3.05 -10.90
C ASP A 94 -11.65 -4.54 -10.59
N LEU A 95 -12.89 -5.04 -10.71
CA LEU A 95 -13.20 -6.45 -10.39
C LEU A 95 -12.59 -7.43 -11.39
N ALA A 96 -12.60 -7.07 -12.68
CA ALA A 96 -12.15 -7.96 -13.75
C ALA A 96 -10.63 -8.07 -13.77
N ALA A 97 -9.90 -7.02 -13.43
CA ALA A 97 -8.45 -7.02 -13.34
C ALA A 97 -7.94 -7.74 -12.09
N GLU A 98 -8.65 -7.64 -10.96
CA GLU A 98 -8.24 -8.29 -9.71
C GLU A 98 -8.09 -9.82 -9.85
N LYS A 99 -8.86 -10.46 -10.73
CA LYS A 99 -8.74 -11.91 -11.01
C LYS A 99 -7.40 -12.30 -11.68
N GLU A 100 -6.70 -11.35 -12.30
CA GLU A 100 -5.42 -11.59 -12.96
C GLU A 100 -4.24 -11.52 -11.98
N TYR A 101 -4.45 -11.01 -10.77
CA TYR A 101 -3.43 -10.92 -9.74
C TYR A 101 -3.04 -12.32 -9.24
N VAL A 102 -1.73 -12.58 -9.18
CA VAL A 102 -1.18 -13.90 -8.81
C VAL A 102 -0.40 -13.80 -7.51
N GLU A 103 -0.98 -14.36 -6.45
CA GLU A 103 -0.30 -14.55 -5.17
C GLU A 103 0.57 -15.81 -5.16
N PHE A 104 1.65 -15.77 -4.38
CA PHE A 104 2.41 -16.97 -4.07
C PHE A 104 1.72 -17.77 -2.96
N SER A 105 1.72 -19.09 -3.09
CA SER A 105 1.29 -20.00 -2.03
C SER A 105 2.23 -19.94 -0.83
N GLY A 106 1.69 -20.17 0.37
CA GLY A 106 2.46 -20.29 1.60
C GLY A 106 2.24 -19.10 2.54
N GLU A 107 3.02 -19.08 3.62
CA GLU A 107 2.88 -18.08 4.68
C GLU A 107 3.55 -16.75 4.30
N GLN A 108 2.93 -15.66 4.73
CA GLN A 108 3.52 -14.32 4.64
C GLN A 108 4.55 -14.16 5.77
N ILE A 109 5.81 -13.97 5.39
CA ILE A 109 6.92 -13.82 6.33
C ILE A 109 7.40 -12.37 6.39
N THR A 110 7.89 -11.95 7.55
CA THR A 110 8.61 -10.67 7.65
C THR A 110 10.11 -10.90 7.78
N ILE A 111 10.91 -9.94 7.34
CA ILE A 111 12.37 -9.99 7.47
C ILE A 111 12.75 -9.37 8.83
N PRO A 112 13.28 -10.13 9.80
CA PRO A 112 13.50 -9.63 11.17
C PRO A 112 14.40 -8.39 11.27
N ARG A 113 15.43 -8.30 10.43
CA ARG A 113 16.35 -7.16 10.37
C ARG A 113 15.85 -5.99 9.50
N GLY A 114 14.63 -6.09 9.00
CA GLY A 114 14.03 -5.13 8.08
C GLY A 114 14.34 -5.44 6.61
N TYR A 115 13.42 -5.04 5.72
CA TYR A 115 13.53 -5.35 4.29
C TYR A 115 14.72 -4.64 3.62
N SER A 116 15.29 -3.59 4.24
CA SER A 116 16.44 -2.84 3.69
C SER A 116 17.69 -3.69 3.49
N GLU A 117 17.79 -4.85 4.14
CA GLU A 117 18.87 -5.82 3.90
C GLU A 117 18.92 -6.32 2.46
N VAL A 118 17.76 -6.50 1.81
CA VAL A 118 17.67 -7.02 0.44
C VAL A 118 18.28 -6.05 -0.58
N PRO A 119 17.82 -4.78 -0.72
CA PRO A 119 18.42 -3.86 -1.65
C PRO A 119 19.87 -3.51 -1.27
N ARG A 120 20.25 -3.54 0.01
CA ARG A 120 21.65 -3.34 0.42
C ARG A 120 22.55 -4.46 -0.08
N PHE A 121 22.08 -5.71 0.03
CA PHE A 121 22.79 -6.87 -0.50
C PHE A 121 22.98 -6.77 -2.01
N LEU A 122 21.90 -6.47 -2.76
CA LEU A 122 21.97 -6.29 -4.21
C LEU A 122 22.88 -5.12 -4.62
N ALA A 123 22.85 -4.01 -3.89
CA ALA A 123 23.73 -2.87 -4.14
C ALA A 123 25.21 -3.22 -3.95
N ALA A 124 25.53 -4.06 -2.95
CA ALA A 124 26.89 -4.45 -2.63
C ALA A 124 27.53 -5.37 -3.68
N THR A 125 26.74 -6.02 -4.54
CA THR A 125 27.27 -6.86 -5.63
C THR A 125 27.63 -6.06 -6.88
N LEU A 126 27.28 -4.78 -6.95
CA LEU A 126 27.57 -3.93 -8.09
C LEU A 126 29.01 -3.37 -8.03
N PRO A 127 29.66 -3.10 -9.17
CA PRO A 127 30.95 -2.43 -9.19
C PRO A 127 30.91 -1.09 -8.42
N PRO A 128 32.03 -0.67 -7.82
CA PRO A 128 32.12 0.63 -7.17
C PRO A 128 31.63 1.76 -8.08
N CYS A 129 31.01 2.78 -7.49
CA CYS A 129 30.48 3.95 -8.19
C CYS A 129 29.31 3.70 -9.17
N THR A 130 28.74 2.49 -9.22
CA THR A 130 27.53 2.21 -10.04
C THR A 130 26.31 2.96 -9.53
N ILE A 131 26.08 2.97 -8.21
CA ILE A 131 24.96 3.69 -7.59
C ILE A 131 25.42 5.11 -7.23
N ARG A 132 24.76 6.10 -7.84
CA ARG A 132 25.08 7.53 -7.65
C ARG A 132 23.88 8.22 -7.00
N LEU A 133 23.97 8.40 -5.68
CA LEU A 133 22.91 9.04 -4.88
C LEU A 133 22.94 10.56 -5.06
N ARG A 134 21.83 11.23 -4.73
CA ARG A 134 21.65 12.70 -4.87
C ARG A 134 21.82 13.19 -6.32
N ARG A 135 21.44 12.34 -7.28
CA ARG A 135 21.46 12.63 -8.72
C ARG A 135 20.02 12.53 -9.22
N THR A 136 19.27 13.62 -9.07
CA THR A 136 17.87 13.68 -9.52
C THR A 136 17.83 13.99 -11.01
N VAL A 137 17.23 13.11 -11.81
CA VAL A 137 16.98 13.34 -13.24
C VAL A 137 15.71 14.16 -13.38
N SER A 138 15.78 15.27 -14.11
CA SER A 138 14.66 16.18 -14.37
C SER A 138 14.09 16.07 -15.79
N ARG A 139 14.93 15.68 -16.76
CA ARG A 139 14.52 15.51 -18.15
C ARG A 139 15.29 14.40 -18.84
N ILE A 140 14.59 13.64 -19.68
CA ILE A 140 15.17 12.61 -20.54
C ILE A 140 14.89 12.97 -22.00
N GLU A 141 15.96 13.28 -22.76
CA GLU A 141 15.90 13.48 -24.21
C GLU A 141 16.23 12.17 -24.94
N TRP A 142 15.38 11.73 -25.87
CA TRP A 142 15.46 10.39 -26.46
C TRP A 142 15.17 10.28 -27.96
N ASP A 143 14.90 11.38 -28.65
CA ASP A 143 14.77 11.43 -30.10
C ASP A 143 16.09 11.28 -30.85
N GLU A 144 17.19 11.77 -30.27
CA GLU A 144 18.54 11.66 -30.86
C GLU A 144 19.39 10.58 -30.19
N GLU A 145 20.38 10.05 -30.91
CA GLU A 145 21.40 9.15 -30.37
C GLU A 145 22.65 9.91 -29.92
N PRO A 146 23.15 9.76 -28.67
CA PRO A 146 22.66 8.94 -27.54
C PRO A 146 21.58 9.63 -26.66
N VAL A 147 20.97 8.90 -25.73
CA VAL A 147 19.95 9.42 -24.79
C VAL A 147 20.63 10.43 -23.87
N ARG A 148 20.01 11.59 -23.65
CA ARG A 148 20.54 12.62 -22.74
C ARG A 148 19.71 12.68 -21.46
N LEU A 149 20.40 12.52 -20.33
CA LEU A 149 19.83 12.59 -18.99
C LEU A 149 20.23 13.94 -18.39
N HIS A 150 19.25 14.82 -18.16
CA HIS A 150 19.44 16.11 -17.52
C HIS A 150 19.15 15.98 -16.03
N PHE A 151 20.02 16.57 -15.22
CA PHE A 151 19.90 16.55 -13.77
C PHE A 151 19.52 17.92 -13.21
N ASP A 152 18.96 17.95 -12.00
CA ASP A 152 18.55 19.20 -11.32
C ASP A 152 19.73 20.18 -11.08
N ASP A 153 20.96 19.67 -11.00
CA ASP A 153 22.17 20.50 -10.87
C ASP A 153 22.64 21.11 -12.21
N GLY A 154 21.88 20.90 -13.29
CA GLY A 154 22.18 21.37 -14.64
C GLY A 154 23.17 20.50 -15.40
N SER A 155 23.72 19.45 -14.79
CA SER A 155 24.59 18.51 -15.50
C SER A 155 23.81 17.63 -16.47
N VAL A 156 24.51 17.12 -17.49
CA VAL A 156 23.95 16.23 -18.51
C VAL A 156 24.84 15.01 -18.64
N GLU A 157 24.23 13.83 -18.73
CA GLU A 157 24.92 12.57 -19.02
C GLU A 157 24.34 11.89 -20.24
N LEU A 158 25.18 11.11 -20.93
CA LEU A 158 24.82 10.39 -22.13
C LEU A 158 24.73 8.89 -21.84
N ALA A 159 23.75 8.22 -22.42
CA ALA A 159 23.59 6.78 -22.34
C ALA A 159 23.08 6.21 -23.68
N ASP A 160 23.52 5.02 -24.05
CA ASP A 160 22.99 4.32 -25.24
C ASP A 160 21.51 3.94 -25.01
N HIS A 161 21.17 3.52 -23.79
CA HIS A 161 19.84 3.12 -23.35
C HIS A 161 19.56 3.60 -21.92
N ALA A 162 18.30 3.86 -21.60
CA ALA A 162 17.86 4.19 -20.24
C ALA A 162 16.74 3.24 -19.78
N ILE A 163 16.87 2.64 -18.59
CA ILE A 163 15.78 1.91 -17.92
C ILE A 163 15.17 2.83 -16.86
N VAL A 164 13.94 3.25 -17.06
CA VAL A 164 13.20 4.12 -16.13
C VAL A 164 12.48 3.25 -15.10
N THR A 165 12.79 3.47 -13.82
CA THR A 165 12.21 2.74 -12.69
C THR A 165 11.60 3.65 -11.63
N VAL A 166 11.29 4.91 -11.99
CA VAL A 166 10.61 5.85 -11.07
C VAL A 166 9.21 5.35 -10.76
N SER A 167 8.63 5.81 -9.65
CA SER A 167 7.27 5.40 -9.28
C SER A 167 6.24 5.85 -10.32
N LEU A 168 5.11 5.15 -10.38
CA LEU A 168 3.98 5.58 -11.21
C LEU A 168 3.48 6.98 -10.79
N GLY A 169 3.55 7.35 -9.50
CA GLY A 169 3.25 8.69 -9.00
C GLY A 169 4.13 9.78 -9.64
N VAL A 170 5.44 9.54 -9.77
CA VAL A 170 6.37 10.45 -10.46
C VAL A 170 6.04 10.56 -11.95
N LEU A 171 5.72 9.45 -12.61
CA LEU A 171 5.30 9.47 -14.01
C LEU A 171 3.99 10.26 -14.20
N LYS A 172 3.00 10.07 -13.31
CA LYS A 172 1.74 10.81 -13.33
C LYS A 172 1.96 12.31 -13.17
N ALA A 173 2.80 12.72 -12.23
CA ALA A 173 3.15 14.13 -12.05
C ALA A 173 3.84 14.71 -13.29
N GLY A 174 4.79 13.96 -13.87
CA GLY A 174 5.54 14.38 -15.06
C GLY A 174 4.71 14.54 -16.33
N ILE A 175 3.61 13.80 -16.49
CA ILE A 175 2.68 14.00 -17.62
C ILE A 175 1.63 15.09 -17.38
N GLN A 176 1.51 15.59 -16.14
CA GLN A 176 0.52 16.61 -15.74
C GLN A 176 1.13 17.99 -15.54
N SER A 177 2.43 18.09 -15.22
CA SER A 177 3.11 19.32 -14.87
C SER A 177 4.53 19.36 -15.42
N ASP A 178 4.97 20.55 -15.82
CA ASP A 178 6.34 20.82 -16.26
C ASP A 178 7.37 20.82 -15.10
N ALA A 179 6.92 20.72 -13.84
CA ALA A 179 7.77 20.73 -12.65
C ALA A 179 8.32 19.34 -12.24
N GLY A 180 7.89 18.26 -12.91
CA GLY A 180 8.31 16.89 -12.64
C GLY A 180 9.31 16.35 -13.68
N LEU A 181 9.61 15.05 -13.59
CA LEU A 181 10.38 14.35 -14.60
C LEU A 181 9.71 14.48 -15.98
N SER A 182 10.41 15.08 -16.93
CA SER A 182 9.90 15.32 -18.29
C SER A 182 10.59 14.43 -19.32
N PHE A 183 9.88 14.14 -20.41
CA PHE A 183 10.40 13.39 -21.56
C PHE A 183 10.35 14.27 -22.80
N SER A 184 11.41 14.23 -23.59
CA SER A 184 11.54 15.01 -24.82
C SER A 184 12.04 14.10 -25.96
N PRO A 185 11.23 13.87 -27.00
CA PRO A 185 9.84 14.29 -27.17
C PRO A 185 8.91 13.65 -26.12
N VAL A 186 7.68 14.15 -26.03
CA VAL A 186 6.68 13.62 -25.09
C VAL A 186 6.44 12.13 -25.33
N LEU A 187 6.17 11.37 -24.26
CA LEU A 187 5.89 9.94 -24.35
C LEU A 187 4.70 9.65 -25.30
N PRO A 188 4.69 8.54 -26.06
CA PRO A 188 3.56 8.19 -26.93
C PRO A 188 2.21 8.15 -26.19
N GLU A 189 1.13 8.47 -26.89
CA GLU A 189 -0.21 8.61 -26.30
C GLU A 189 -0.64 7.37 -25.51
N ALA A 190 -0.48 6.17 -26.08
CA ALA A 190 -0.84 4.92 -25.40
C ALA A 190 -0.16 4.76 -24.03
N LYS A 191 1.09 5.24 -23.88
CA LYS A 191 1.82 5.20 -22.61
C LYS A 191 1.30 6.26 -21.64
N ARG A 192 0.98 7.46 -22.12
CA ARG A 192 0.38 8.52 -21.29
C ARG A 192 -1.01 8.13 -20.79
N GLU A 193 -1.82 7.49 -21.63
CA GLU A 193 -3.11 6.92 -21.26
C GLU A 193 -2.95 5.87 -20.15
N ALA A 194 -2.04 4.93 -20.31
CA ALA A 194 -1.72 3.95 -19.27
C ALA A 194 -1.29 4.60 -17.95
N ILE A 195 -0.37 5.57 -18.00
CA ILE A 195 0.06 6.33 -16.83
C ILE A 195 -1.13 7.02 -16.16
N ARG A 196 -2.09 7.56 -16.91
CA ARG A 196 -3.26 8.24 -16.34
C ARG A 196 -4.27 7.27 -15.73
N ARG A 197 -4.59 6.18 -16.43
CA ARG A 197 -5.65 5.23 -16.06
C ARG A 197 -5.28 4.32 -14.90
N LEU A 198 -4.02 3.87 -14.82
CA LEU A 198 -3.57 3.04 -13.70
C LEU A 198 -3.77 3.79 -12.38
N GLY A 199 -4.28 3.10 -11.36
CA GLY A 199 -4.39 3.62 -10.02
C GLY A 199 -3.02 3.75 -9.37
N PHE A 200 -2.81 4.79 -8.57
CA PHE A 200 -1.65 4.87 -7.68
C PHE A 200 -2.13 5.25 -6.28
N GLY A 201 -2.03 4.28 -5.38
CA GLY A 201 -2.58 4.34 -4.05
C GLY A 201 -1.64 4.99 -3.05
N LEU A 202 -2.12 5.17 -1.81
CA LEU A 202 -1.35 5.71 -0.71
C LEU A 202 -1.60 4.90 0.55
N VAL A 203 -0.53 4.44 1.18
CA VAL A 203 -0.55 3.71 2.45
C VAL A 203 0.49 4.29 3.38
N THR A 204 0.05 4.72 4.55
CA THR A 204 0.91 5.28 5.59
C THR A 204 0.98 4.34 6.78
N LYS A 205 2.21 3.99 7.16
CA LYS A 205 2.50 3.30 8.43
C LYS A 205 2.67 4.33 9.52
N LEU A 206 1.91 4.19 10.60
CA LEU A 206 2.08 4.96 11.82
C LEU A 206 2.68 4.07 12.90
N PHE A 207 3.94 4.29 13.23
CA PHE A 207 4.59 3.71 14.40
C PHE A 207 4.31 4.58 15.62
N MET A 208 3.95 3.95 16.73
CA MET A 208 3.65 4.63 17.99
C MET A 208 4.44 3.95 19.10
N GLU A 209 5.07 4.72 19.97
CA GLU A 209 5.80 4.18 21.12
C GLU A 209 5.05 4.48 22.40
N LEU A 210 4.88 3.46 23.23
CA LEU A 210 4.27 3.59 24.55
C LEU A 210 5.26 4.18 25.57
N GLU A 211 4.77 5.10 26.41
CA GLU A 211 5.50 5.62 27.57
C GLU A 211 6.09 4.49 28.41
N ASP A 212 7.35 4.66 28.81
CA ASP A 212 7.96 3.80 29.81
C ASP A 212 7.43 4.22 31.16
N LYS A 213 6.82 3.30 31.90
CA LYS A 213 6.52 3.55 33.32
C LYS A 213 7.06 2.37 34.09
N ASP A 214 7.85 2.67 35.11
CA ASP A 214 8.36 1.69 36.08
C ASP A 214 7.18 1.00 36.76
N GLY A 215 6.78 -0.16 36.22
CA GLY A 215 5.66 -0.96 36.71
C GLY A 215 5.21 -1.98 35.66
N GLU A 216 4.86 -3.19 36.11
CA GLU A 216 4.35 -4.28 35.27
C GLU A 216 2.97 -3.94 34.69
N LYS A 217 2.94 -3.11 33.64
CA LYS A 217 1.73 -2.95 32.83
C LYS A 217 1.57 -4.20 31.95
N PRO A 218 0.34 -4.71 31.78
CA PRO A 218 0.11 -5.77 30.82
C PRO A 218 0.48 -5.27 29.41
N PRO A 219 0.99 -6.15 28.54
CA PRO A 219 1.33 -5.79 27.17
C PRO A 219 0.12 -5.23 26.43
N PHE A 220 0.36 -4.30 25.50
CA PHE A 220 -0.70 -3.79 24.64
C PHE A 220 -1.26 -4.93 23.78
N PRO A 221 -2.59 -5.09 23.69
CA PRO A 221 -3.18 -6.17 22.89
C PRO A 221 -3.04 -5.88 21.40
N PHE A 222 -3.17 -6.90 20.53
CA PHE A 222 -3.49 -6.63 19.15
C PHE A 222 -4.94 -6.13 19.07
N LEU A 223 -5.11 -4.81 19.05
CA LEU A 223 -6.42 -4.15 19.13
C LEU A 223 -7.00 -3.99 17.73
N ARG A 224 -8.11 -4.67 17.46
CA ARG A 224 -8.94 -4.45 16.28
C ARG A 224 -10.15 -3.58 16.64
N MET A 225 -10.53 -2.66 15.77
CA MET A 225 -11.45 -1.57 16.11
C MET A 225 -12.65 -1.57 15.16
N ALA A 226 -13.86 -1.77 15.71
CA ALA A 226 -15.12 -1.72 14.97
C ALA A 226 -15.84 -0.40 15.23
N PHE A 227 -15.97 0.44 14.21
CA PHE A 227 -16.61 1.75 14.32
C PHE A 227 -18.05 1.73 13.84
N ASN A 228 -18.94 2.43 14.54
CA ASN A 228 -20.33 2.51 14.14
C ASN A 228 -20.49 3.45 12.92
N PRO A 229 -21.07 2.98 11.80
CA PRO A 229 -21.23 3.81 10.60
C PRO A 229 -22.33 4.87 10.73
N GLY A 230 -23.32 4.65 11.61
CA GLY A 230 -24.48 5.53 11.78
C GLY A 230 -24.42 6.46 13.00
N ARG A 231 -23.48 6.25 13.93
CA ARG A 231 -23.31 7.09 15.13
C ARG A 231 -21.84 7.30 15.43
N HIS A 232 -21.45 8.52 15.76
CA HIS A 232 -20.08 8.85 16.14
C HIS A 232 -20.00 9.22 17.61
N VAL A 233 -19.22 8.48 18.40
CA VAL A 233 -18.64 8.97 19.66
C VAL A 233 -17.76 10.16 19.30
N ALA A 234 -18.17 11.33 19.77
CA ALA A 234 -17.63 12.61 19.35
C ALA A 234 -16.12 12.78 19.61
N SER A 235 -15.55 12.01 20.55
CA SER A 235 -14.13 12.11 20.91
C SER A 235 -13.19 11.40 19.93
N ILE A 236 -13.66 10.43 19.13
CA ILE A 236 -12.80 9.68 18.20
C ILE A 236 -12.67 10.45 16.88
N PRO A 237 -11.45 10.89 16.49
CA PRO A 237 -11.23 11.61 15.25
C PRO A 237 -11.66 10.81 14.01
N ARG A 238 -12.10 11.52 12.96
CA ARG A 238 -12.58 10.88 11.72
C ARG A 238 -11.51 10.02 11.05
N TRP A 239 -10.27 10.50 10.99
CA TRP A 239 -9.14 9.78 10.36
C TRP A 239 -8.81 8.44 11.06
N MET A 240 -9.19 8.27 12.33
CA MET A 240 -9.03 7.01 13.06
C MET A 240 -10.12 5.97 12.77
N ARG A 241 -11.20 6.35 12.08
CA ARG A 241 -12.37 5.47 11.87
C ARG A 241 -12.24 4.53 10.67
N ARG A 242 -11.24 4.74 9.82
CA ARG A 242 -10.95 3.94 8.62
C ARG A 242 -9.57 3.25 8.69
N THR A 243 -9.13 2.97 9.92
CA THR A 243 -8.02 2.05 10.24
C THR A 243 -8.58 0.87 11.03
N GLU A 244 -8.11 -0.33 10.72
CA GLU A 244 -8.68 -1.56 11.28
C GLU A 244 -8.08 -1.95 12.63
N SER A 245 -6.82 -1.61 12.89
CA SER A 245 -6.14 -2.05 14.09
C SER A 245 -4.94 -1.20 14.51
N ILE A 246 -4.62 -1.33 15.79
CA ILE A 246 -3.36 -0.94 16.40
C ILE A 246 -2.75 -2.22 16.99
N SER A 247 -1.53 -2.55 16.58
CA SER A 247 -0.90 -3.82 16.96
C SER A 247 0.54 -3.61 17.46
N PRO A 248 0.99 -4.35 18.48
CA PRO A 248 2.41 -4.46 18.77
C PRO A 248 3.14 -5.11 17.58
N ILE A 249 4.34 -4.61 17.24
CA ILE A 249 5.14 -5.17 16.14
C ILE A 249 5.68 -6.59 16.40
N TYR A 250 5.62 -7.04 17.66
CA TYR A 250 5.78 -8.41 18.14
C TYR A 250 5.22 -8.48 19.58
N GLY A 251 4.99 -9.69 20.10
CA GLY A 251 4.43 -9.89 21.44
C GLY A 251 5.25 -9.17 22.53
N GLY A 252 4.58 -8.35 23.34
CA GLY A 252 5.22 -7.56 24.40
C GLY A 252 5.94 -6.28 23.94
N SER A 253 5.95 -5.98 22.64
CA SER A 253 6.55 -4.74 22.12
C SER A 253 5.84 -3.49 22.64
N ARG A 254 6.65 -2.48 23.00
CA ARG A 254 6.19 -1.11 23.28
C ARG A 254 6.05 -0.25 22.02
N LEU A 255 6.57 -0.74 20.90
CA LEU A 255 6.32 -0.18 19.58
C LEU A 255 5.08 -0.81 18.97
N LEU A 256 4.12 0.04 18.64
CA LEU A 256 2.87 -0.29 18.00
C LEU A 256 2.88 0.18 16.54
N LEU A 257 2.03 -0.42 15.72
CA LEU A 257 1.84 -0.12 14.31
C LEU A 257 0.35 -0.04 14.00
N ALA A 258 -0.01 1.02 13.28
CA ALA A 258 -1.29 1.17 12.60
C ALA A 258 -1.05 1.52 11.12
N TRP A 259 -2.02 1.17 10.28
CA TRP A 259 -1.98 1.44 8.84
C TRP A 259 -3.14 2.35 8.46
N PHE A 260 -2.86 3.34 7.62
CA PHE A 260 -3.83 4.26 7.05
C PHE A 260 -3.74 4.18 5.53
N VAL A 261 -4.87 4.37 4.84
CA VAL A 261 -4.95 4.22 3.39
C VAL A 261 -5.68 5.42 2.79
N GLY A 262 -5.29 5.84 1.58
CA GLY A 262 -5.99 6.85 0.80
C GLY A 262 -6.11 8.19 1.51
N ARG A 263 -7.33 8.70 1.67
CA ARG A 263 -7.57 10.01 2.30
C ARG A 263 -7.09 10.08 3.74
N GLU A 264 -7.27 9.03 4.53
CA GLU A 264 -6.79 9.00 5.92
C GLU A 264 -5.26 9.02 5.98
N ALA A 265 -4.59 8.31 5.05
CA ALA A 265 -3.14 8.35 4.94
C ALA A 265 -2.64 9.77 4.61
N ALA A 266 -3.27 10.43 3.64
CA ALA A 266 -2.93 11.79 3.25
C ALA A 266 -3.19 12.82 4.36
N GLU A 267 -4.20 12.60 5.21
CA GLU A 267 -4.47 13.43 6.39
C GLU A 267 -3.38 13.25 7.44
N VAL A 268 -3.06 11.99 7.80
CA VAL A 268 -2.01 11.65 8.77
C VAL A 268 -0.64 12.18 8.36
N GLU A 269 -0.28 12.11 7.07
CA GLU A 269 1.00 12.64 6.57
C GLU A 269 1.18 14.16 6.79
N LYS A 270 0.08 14.92 6.88
CA LYS A 270 0.10 16.38 7.07
C LYS A 270 0.08 16.81 8.53
N MET A 271 -0.35 15.94 9.43
CA MET A 271 -0.46 16.24 10.86
C MET A 271 0.90 16.33 11.53
N ASN A 272 1.01 17.15 12.57
CA ASN A 272 2.17 17.10 13.47
C ASN A 272 2.02 15.97 14.50
N ASP A 273 3.09 15.71 15.24
CA ASP A 273 3.13 14.57 16.17
C ASP A 273 2.14 14.73 17.34
N ASP A 274 1.92 15.95 17.84
CA ASP A 274 1.00 16.21 18.96
C ASP A 274 -0.46 15.97 18.57
N GLU A 275 -0.85 16.36 17.35
CA GLU A 275 -2.18 16.10 16.79
C GLU A 275 -2.45 14.59 16.68
N ILE A 276 -1.46 13.84 16.18
CA ILE A 276 -1.55 12.39 16.04
C ILE A 276 -1.64 11.73 17.41
N ILE A 277 -0.75 12.08 18.34
CA ILE A 277 -0.73 11.53 19.71
C ILE A 277 -2.08 11.79 20.38
N SER A 278 -2.59 13.01 20.30
CA SER A 278 -3.89 13.38 20.89
C SER A 278 -5.04 12.59 20.27
N GLY A 279 -5.06 12.42 18.95
CA GLY A 279 -6.10 11.68 18.25
C GLY A 279 -6.09 10.17 18.52
N VAL A 280 -4.90 9.56 18.58
CA VAL A 280 -4.75 8.16 18.99
C VAL A 280 -5.17 7.99 20.44
N GLN A 281 -4.73 8.87 21.35
CA GLN A 281 -5.09 8.80 22.76
C GLN A 281 -6.61 8.90 22.94
N ALA A 282 -7.27 9.83 22.25
CA ALA A 282 -8.73 9.99 22.29
C ALA A 282 -9.46 8.75 21.75
N THR A 283 -8.89 8.08 20.75
CA THR A 283 -9.41 6.82 20.21
C THR A 283 -9.30 5.69 21.23
N LEU A 284 -8.15 5.55 21.89
CA LEU A 284 -7.96 4.56 22.96
C LEU A 284 -8.92 4.81 24.13
N VAL A 285 -9.14 6.06 24.54
CA VAL A 285 -10.15 6.42 25.56
C VAL A 285 -11.56 6.01 25.13
N GLY A 286 -11.94 6.28 23.88
CA GLY A 286 -13.28 5.97 23.37
C GLY A 286 -13.56 4.48 23.20
N LEU A 287 -12.53 3.68 22.92
CA LEU A 287 -12.64 2.23 22.70
C LEU A 287 -12.33 1.37 23.93
N LEU A 288 -11.50 1.87 24.86
CA LEU A 288 -11.14 1.17 26.09
C LEU A 288 -11.68 1.92 27.32
N PRO A 289 -13.02 2.17 27.41
CA PRO A 289 -13.58 2.82 28.59
C PRO A 289 -13.40 1.94 29.83
N SER A 290 -13.28 2.59 30.98
CA SER A 290 -13.06 1.97 32.29
C SER A 290 -14.12 0.91 32.60
N ALA A 291 -13.81 -0.37 32.38
CA ALA A 291 -14.63 -1.45 32.89
C ALA A 291 -14.65 -1.37 34.43
N GLY A 292 -15.83 -1.20 35.02
CA GLY A 292 -16.04 -1.35 36.47
C GLY A 292 -15.56 -0.20 37.37
N GLY A 293 -15.49 1.05 36.89
CA GLY A 293 -15.23 2.21 37.75
C GLY A 293 -13.78 2.40 38.20
N VAL A 294 -12.84 1.62 37.64
CA VAL A 294 -11.40 1.79 37.87
C VAL A 294 -10.82 2.54 36.67
N ALA A 295 -10.48 3.82 36.86
CA ALA A 295 -9.99 4.76 35.84
C ALA A 295 -8.60 4.40 35.28
N HIS A 296 -8.48 3.30 34.51
CA HIS A 296 -7.18 2.72 34.16
C HIS A 296 -7.08 2.17 32.72
N GLY A 297 -8.05 2.42 31.83
CA GLY A 297 -8.00 1.94 30.44
C GLY A 297 -7.03 2.74 29.57
N ALA A 298 -7.26 4.04 29.42
CA ALA A 298 -6.45 4.91 28.56
C ALA A 298 -5.18 5.46 29.21
N ASP A 299 -5.19 5.73 30.52
CA ASP A 299 -3.99 6.14 31.27
C ASP A 299 -2.94 5.01 31.36
N ARG A 300 -3.36 3.77 31.08
CA ARG A 300 -2.50 2.60 31.03
C ARG A 300 -1.61 2.59 29.80
N TRP A 301 -2.09 3.00 28.63
CA TRP A 301 -1.30 3.00 27.40
C TRP A 301 -1.26 4.42 26.82
N ARG A 302 -0.26 5.18 27.23
CA ARG A 302 -0.02 6.54 26.74
C ARG A 302 1.01 6.50 25.63
N ILE A 303 0.73 7.20 24.54
CA ILE A 303 1.67 7.33 23.42
C ILE A 303 2.69 8.43 23.76
N ALA A 304 3.97 8.05 23.79
CA ALA A 304 5.08 8.96 24.06
C ALA A 304 5.60 9.63 22.78
N ARG A 305 5.70 8.84 21.70
CA ARG A 305 6.27 9.28 20.41
C ARG A 305 5.54 8.61 19.26
N VAL A 306 5.58 9.27 18.11
CA VAL A 306 5.05 8.71 16.86
C VAL A 306 6.04 8.90 15.73
N ARG A 307 5.95 8.02 14.73
CA ARG A 307 6.66 8.17 13.46
C ARG A 307 5.80 7.65 12.33
N LYS A 308 5.52 8.50 11.36
CA LYS A 308 4.77 8.15 10.15
C LYS A 308 5.69 8.02 8.93
N SER A 309 5.32 7.17 7.98
CA SER A 309 5.87 7.27 6.62
C SER A 309 5.30 8.50 5.90
N GLY A 310 5.99 8.98 4.86
CA GLY A 310 5.60 10.17 4.09
C GLY A 310 5.58 9.91 2.59
N TRP A 311 4.97 8.80 2.16
CA TRP A 311 5.03 8.32 0.76
C TRP A 311 4.31 9.26 -0.20
N GLY A 312 3.21 9.88 0.22
CA GLY A 312 2.44 10.81 -0.60
C GLY A 312 3.15 12.15 -0.76
N THR A 313 3.86 12.59 0.27
CA THR A 313 4.62 13.85 0.26
C THR A 313 6.05 13.73 -0.28
N ASP A 314 6.59 12.52 -0.40
CA ASP A 314 7.95 12.31 -0.91
C ASP A 314 7.97 12.54 -2.44
N PRO A 315 8.75 13.51 -2.95
CA PRO A 315 8.78 13.85 -4.37
C PRO A 315 9.31 12.71 -5.25
N PHE A 316 10.00 11.72 -4.69
CA PHE A 316 10.52 10.57 -5.43
C PHE A 316 9.53 9.40 -5.53
N PHE A 317 8.39 9.48 -4.84
CA PHE A 317 7.37 8.43 -4.85
C PHE A 317 5.97 8.96 -5.19
N LEU A 318 5.53 10.06 -4.57
CA LEU A 318 4.22 10.68 -4.80
C LEU A 318 3.04 9.68 -4.66
N GLY A 319 3.14 8.81 -3.65
CA GLY A 319 2.23 7.69 -3.41
C GLY A 319 3.00 6.43 -3.00
N SER A 320 2.28 5.32 -2.81
CA SER A 320 2.87 4.07 -2.33
C SER A 320 3.09 3.06 -3.45
N TYR A 321 2.00 2.56 -4.05
CA TYR A 321 2.08 1.53 -5.08
C TYR A 321 0.82 1.50 -5.95
N SER A 322 0.94 0.87 -7.11
CA SER A 322 -0.11 0.83 -8.13
C SER A 322 -1.26 -0.12 -7.82
N TYR A 323 -2.43 0.16 -8.39
CA TYR A 323 -3.58 -0.74 -8.43
C TYR A 323 -4.28 -0.58 -9.79
N VAL A 324 -5.09 -1.56 -10.19
CA VAL A 324 -5.89 -1.42 -11.42
C VAL A 324 -7.22 -0.74 -11.07
N ALA A 325 -7.36 0.50 -11.52
CA ALA A 325 -8.55 1.29 -11.25
C ALA A 325 -9.71 0.86 -12.16
N VAL A 326 -10.96 1.06 -11.72
CA VAL A 326 -12.14 0.91 -12.59
C VAL A 326 -11.95 1.76 -13.86
N GLY A 327 -12.08 1.13 -15.03
CA GLY A 327 -11.83 1.75 -16.34
C GLY A 327 -10.38 1.65 -16.84
N SER A 328 -9.51 0.99 -16.07
CA SER A 328 -8.18 0.50 -16.47
C SER A 328 -8.22 -1.02 -16.65
N SER A 329 -7.09 -1.63 -16.99
CA SER A 329 -6.94 -3.09 -17.07
C SER A 329 -5.47 -3.49 -17.02
N GLY A 330 -5.18 -4.79 -17.02
CA GLY A 330 -3.81 -5.28 -17.19
C GLY A 330 -3.13 -4.80 -18.49
N ASP A 331 -3.91 -4.42 -19.52
CA ASP A 331 -3.36 -3.90 -20.77
C ASP A 331 -2.66 -2.55 -20.56
N ASP A 332 -3.07 -1.75 -19.57
CA ASP A 332 -2.38 -0.52 -19.22
C ASP A 332 -1.00 -0.81 -18.60
N GLN A 333 -0.87 -1.88 -17.83
CA GLN A 333 0.42 -2.30 -17.26
C GLN A 333 1.37 -2.77 -18.36
N ASP A 334 0.84 -3.52 -19.33
CA ASP A 334 1.59 -3.95 -20.51
C ASP A 334 2.01 -2.75 -21.37
N ALA A 335 1.10 -1.80 -21.63
CA ALA A 335 1.40 -0.57 -22.36
C ALA A 335 2.44 0.31 -21.65
N LEU A 336 2.41 0.35 -20.31
CA LEU A 336 3.43 1.02 -19.51
C LEU A 336 4.80 0.33 -19.66
N ALA A 337 4.83 -1.00 -19.70
CA ALA A 337 6.04 -1.81 -19.86
C ALA A 337 6.67 -1.76 -21.26
N VAL A 338 5.92 -1.37 -22.30
CA VAL A 338 6.44 -1.29 -23.67
C VAL A 338 7.63 -0.30 -23.75
N PRO A 339 8.81 -0.71 -24.23
CA PRO A 339 9.92 0.21 -24.45
C PRO A 339 9.63 1.17 -25.60
N LEU A 340 10.30 2.32 -25.60
CA LEU A 340 10.28 3.24 -26.74
C LEU A 340 11.08 2.65 -27.92
N PRO A 341 10.90 3.16 -29.16
CA PRO A 341 11.56 2.63 -30.36
C PRO A 341 13.07 2.45 -30.19
N SER A 342 13.65 1.47 -30.88
CA SER A 342 15.09 1.12 -30.80
C SER A 342 15.59 0.82 -29.38
N LEU A 343 14.69 0.47 -28.45
CA LEU A 343 14.99 0.23 -27.04
C LEU A 343 15.67 1.42 -26.34
N ARG A 344 15.43 2.64 -26.82
CA ARG A 344 16.08 3.85 -26.30
C ARG A 344 15.76 4.10 -24.83
N ILE A 345 14.47 3.98 -24.50
CA ILE A 345 13.98 4.00 -23.13
C ILE A 345 13.18 2.73 -22.87
N LEU A 346 13.46 2.05 -21.76
CA LEU A 346 12.71 0.91 -21.26
C LEU A 346 12.08 1.28 -19.92
N PHE A 347 11.03 0.54 -19.52
CA PHE A 347 10.30 0.80 -18.29
C PHE A 347 10.25 -0.46 -17.43
N ALA A 348 10.72 -0.34 -16.20
CA ALA A 348 10.61 -1.37 -15.17
C ALA A 348 10.08 -0.75 -13.87
N GLY A 349 9.83 -1.59 -12.87
CA GLY A 349 9.16 -1.22 -11.63
C GLY A 349 7.83 -1.94 -11.48
N GLU A 350 7.29 -1.91 -10.25
CA GLU A 350 6.11 -2.69 -9.86
C GLU A 350 4.91 -2.47 -10.78
N ALA A 351 4.66 -1.23 -11.20
CA ALA A 351 3.51 -0.87 -12.04
C ALA A 351 3.58 -1.43 -13.47
N THR A 352 4.72 -2.01 -13.86
CA THR A 352 4.95 -2.58 -15.20
C THR A 352 4.76 -4.10 -15.23
N HIS A 353 4.29 -4.73 -14.14
CA HIS A 353 4.12 -6.17 -14.05
C HIS A 353 2.64 -6.56 -13.89
N ARG A 354 2.03 -7.07 -14.97
CA ARG A 354 0.60 -7.37 -15.08
C ARG A 354 -0.01 -8.14 -13.90
N THR A 355 0.65 -9.22 -13.48
CA THR A 355 0.07 -10.15 -12.48
C THR A 355 0.66 -10.02 -11.08
N ARG A 356 1.64 -9.12 -10.87
CA ARG A 356 2.39 -8.98 -9.61
C ARG A 356 2.76 -7.53 -9.31
N TYR A 357 1.91 -6.60 -9.74
CA TYR A 357 2.05 -5.19 -9.40
C TYR A 357 1.99 -4.98 -7.88
N ALA A 358 2.32 -3.78 -7.41
CA ALA A 358 2.38 -3.40 -6.01
C ALA A 358 3.40 -4.17 -5.13
N THR A 359 4.25 -5.01 -5.72
CA THR A 359 5.17 -5.87 -4.94
C THR A 359 6.64 -5.63 -5.28
N THR A 360 7.51 -5.89 -4.29
CA THR A 360 8.97 -5.86 -4.49
C THR A 360 9.44 -6.94 -5.45
N HIS A 361 8.83 -8.13 -5.43
CA HIS A 361 9.21 -9.21 -6.35
C HIS A 361 8.74 -8.93 -7.79
N GLY A 362 7.57 -8.29 -7.99
CA GLY A 362 7.15 -7.79 -9.30
C GLY A 362 8.12 -6.74 -9.84
N ALA A 363 8.55 -5.80 -8.99
CA ALA A 363 9.59 -4.82 -9.35
C ALA A 363 10.90 -5.52 -9.75
N TYR A 364 11.39 -6.48 -8.97
CA TYR A 364 12.58 -7.26 -9.29
C TYR A 364 12.46 -7.98 -10.64
N LEU A 365 11.36 -8.72 -10.86
CA LEU A 365 11.11 -9.45 -12.10
C LEU A 365 11.04 -8.53 -13.31
N SER A 366 10.42 -7.35 -13.17
CA SER A 366 10.39 -6.35 -14.24
C SER A 366 11.78 -5.77 -14.55
N GLY A 367 12.66 -5.64 -13.54
CA GLY A 367 14.05 -5.23 -13.74
C GLY A 367 14.85 -6.27 -14.50
N VAL A 368 14.70 -7.56 -14.13
CA VAL A 368 15.30 -8.69 -14.87
C VAL A 368 14.80 -8.71 -16.32
N ARG A 369 13.49 -8.52 -16.53
CA ARG A 369 12.87 -8.47 -17.87
C ARG A 369 13.53 -7.44 -18.79
N GLU A 370 13.76 -6.21 -18.31
CA GLU A 370 14.36 -5.16 -19.15
C GLU A 370 15.87 -5.32 -19.31
N ALA A 371 16.57 -5.85 -18.30
CA ALA A 371 17.98 -6.22 -18.43
C ALA A 371 18.17 -7.31 -19.51
N ASP A 372 17.35 -8.36 -19.46
CA ASP A 372 17.33 -9.44 -20.45
C ASP A 372 17.04 -8.92 -21.86
N ARG A 373 16.16 -7.93 -22.00
CA ARG A 373 15.86 -7.31 -23.30
C ARG A 373 17.10 -6.65 -23.91
N LEU A 374 17.87 -5.91 -23.12
CA LEU A 374 19.13 -5.29 -23.57
C LEU A 374 20.21 -6.34 -23.84
N LEU A 375 20.35 -7.35 -23.00
CA LEU A 375 21.30 -8.45 -23.25
C LEU A 375 21.01 -9.15 -24.57
N ARG A 376 19.74 -9.39 -24.91
CA ARG A 376 19.34 -9.95 -26.21
C ARG A 376 19.64 -8.99 -27.37
N TYR A 377 19.36 -7.69 -27.19
CA TYR A 377 19.67 -6.67 -28.20
C TYR A 377 21.16 -6.67 -28.59
N TYR A 378 22.05 -6.85 -27.61
CA TYR A 378 23.50 -6.95 -27.84
C TYR A 378 24.00 -8.37 -28.15
N ASN A 379 23.13 -9.37 -28.30
CA ASN A 379 23.49 -10.78 -28.47
C ASN A 379 24.38 -11.35 -27.34
N LEU A 380 24.14 -10.92 -26.10
CA LEU A 380 24.84 -11.37 -24.89
C LEU A 380 24.02 -12.36 -24.04
N TYR A 381 22.81 -12.71 -24.47
CA TYR A 381 21.93 -13.62 -23.73
C TYR A 381 22.46 -15.06 -23.73
N GLY A 382 22.67 -15.64 -22.55
CA GLY A 382 23.26 -16.98 -22.37
C GLY A 382 24.79 -17.01 -22.30
N GLY A 383 25.48 -15.87 -22.27
CA GLY A 383 26.95 -15.77 -22.21
C GLY A 383 27.58 -15.65 -20.82
N LEU A 384 26.80 -15.62 -19.74
CA LEU A 384 27.29 -15.42 -18.36
C LEU A 384 27.72 -16.72 -17.64
N GLU A 385 27.82 -17.85 -18.35
CA GLU A 385 28.41 -19.11 -17.85
C GLU A 385 29.91 -19.28 -18.21
N LYS A 386 30.70 -18.20 -18.27
CA LYS A 386 32.16 -18.32 -18.46
C LYS A 386 32.97 -17.60 -17.41
#